data_AF-A0A930FZ09-F1
#
_entry.id   AF-A0A930FZ09-F1
#
_cell.length_a   1.000
_cell.length_b   1.000
_cell.length_c   1.000
_cell.angle_alpha   90.00
_cell.angle_beta   90.00
_cell.angle_gamma   90.00
#
_symmetry.space_group_name_H-M   'P 1'
#
loop_
_entity.id
_entity.type
_entity.pdbx_description
1 polymer ?
#
loop_
_entity_poly.entity_id
_entity_poly.type
_entity_poly.pdbx_seq_one_letter_code
_entity_poly.pdbx_strand_id
1 'polypeptide(L)'
;MRSFLATSAIALGLTACATQAPTPAEKPASPAAAAPAAKKAPQCWNGDAGAFQDVGTQATISGVVVTCEKTSDGKNAQWMGKKH
;
A
#
# COMPACT_ATOMS: atom_id res chain seq x y z
N MET A 1 24.57 -17.73 6.98
CA MET A 1 24.62 -18.30 5.60
C MET A 1 24.04 -19.70 5.66
N ARG A 2 22.79 -19.87 5.26
CA ARG A 2 22.09 -21.18 5.19
C ARG A 2 21.12 -21.12 4.02
N SER A 3 21.58 -21.69 2.92
CA SER A 3 20.89 -21.79 1.64
C SER A 3 19.70 -22.72 1.72
N PHE A 4 18.55 -22.30 1.19
CA PHE A 4 17.54 -23.19 0.66
C PHE A 4 17.06 -22.63 -0.67
N LEU A 5 17.52 -23.25 -1.75
CA LEU A 5 17.06 -23.05 -3.12
C LEU A 5 15.71 -23.75 -3.27
N ALA A 6 14.71 -23.07 -3.84
CA ALA A 6 13.52 -23.71 -4.38
C ALA A 6 13.09 -22.98 -5.67
N THR A 7 13.52 -23.56 -6.77
CA THR A 7 13.16 -23.31 -8.16
C THR A 7 11.66 -23.55 -8.37
N SER A 8 10.96 -22.66 -9.05
CA SER A 8 9.74 -22.99 -9.80
C SER A 8 9.53 -21.96 -10.91
N ALA A 9 10.10 -22.29 -12.07
CA ALA A 9 9.75 -21.69 -13.33
C ALA A 9 8.36 -22.19 -13.74
N ILE A 10 7.42 -21.27 -13.97
CA ILE A 10 6.19 -21.56 -14.70
C ILE A 10 6.21 -20.67 -15.94
N ALA A 11 6.83 -21.20 -16.99
CA ALA A 11 6.58 -20.76 -18.35
C ALA A 11 5.34 -21.51 -18.85
N LEU A 12 4.21 -20.81 -18.91
CA LEU A 12 3.07 -21.23 -19.71
C LEU A 12 2.75 -20.08 -20.67
N GLY A 13 3.44 -20.13 -21.81
CA GLY A 13 3.00 -19.42 -23.00
C GLY A 13 1.66 -20.00 -23.44
N LEU A 14 0.65 -19.14 -23.56
CA LEU A 14 -0.52 -19.40 -24.37
C LEU A 14 -0.50 -18.44 -25.56
N THR A 15 0.09 -18.91 -26.65
CA THR A 15 -0.16 -18.39 -27.99
C THR A 15 -1.53 -18.87 -28.47
N ALA A 16 -2.54 -17.99 -28.53
CA ALA A 16 -3.71 -18.15 -29.41
C ALA A 16 -4.65 -16.92 -29.40
N CYS A 17 -4.44 -15.98 -30.32
CA CYS A 17 -5.47 -15.34 -31.15
C CYS A 17 -4.73 -14.37 -32.10
N ALA A 18 -4.27 -14.83 -33.26
CA ALA A 18 -5.07 -14.91 -34.49
C ALA A 18 -5.73 -13.57 -34.84
N THR A 19 -4.97 -12.74 -35.56
CA THR A 19 -5.39 -11.75 -36.57
C THR A 19 -6.61 -10.86 -36.24
N GLN A 20 -6.34 -9.61 -35.91
CA GLN A 20 -7.23 -8.52 -36.28
C GLN A 20 -6.37 -7.29 -36.58
N ALA A 21 -6.28 -6.94 -37.86
CA ALA A 21 -5.62 -5.71 -38.28
C ALA A 21 -6.34 -4.53 -37.59
N PRO A 22 -5.64 -3.66 -36.84
CA PRO A 22 -6.27 -2.48 -36.29
C PRO A 22 -6.54 -1.49 -37.42
N THR A 23 -7.82 -1.23 -37.67
CA THR A 23 -8.28 0.00 -38.34
C THR A 23 -7.69 1.21 -37.60
N PRO A 24 -7.24 2.27 -38.29
CA PRO A 24 -6.73 3.46 -37.62
C PRO A 24 -7.81 4.04 -36.70
N ALA A 25 -7.61 3.91 -35.38
CA ALA A 25 -8.46 4.53 -34.40
C ALA A 25 -8.23 6.04 -34.42
N GLU A 26 -9.32 6.81 -34.53
CA GLU A 26 -9.30 8.26 -34.29
C GLU A 26 -8.64 8.54 -32.94
N LYS A 27 -7.73 9.53 -32.95
CA LYS A 27 -6.95 9.93 -31.79
C LYS A 27 -7.88 10.23 -30.60
N PRO A 28 -7.82 9.47 -29.49
CA PRO A 28 -8.55 9.82 -28.28
C PRO A 28 -8.10 11.20 -27.82
N ALA A 29 -9.06 12.05 -27.45
CA ALA A 29 -8.78 13.30 -26.78
C ALA A 29 -7.87 13.01 -25.57
N SER A 30 -6.76 13.77 -25.48
CA SER A 30 -5.78 13.63 -24.41
C SER A 30 -6.50 13.69 -23.05
N PRO A 31 -6.33 12.69 -22.17
CA PRO A 31 -6.90 12.76 -20.83
C PRO A 31 -6.42 14.04 -20.16
N ALA A 32 -7.35 14.84 -19.65
CA ALA A 32 -7.01 15.97 -18.81
C ALA A 32 -6.15 15.48 -17.65
N ALA A 33 -5.07 16.20 -17.36
CA ALA A 33 -4.16 15.86 -16.26
C ALA A 33 -4.97 15.77 -14.96
N ALA A 34 -5.06 14.56 -14.40
CA ALA A 34 -5.70 14.35 -13.10
C ALA A 34 -4.93 15.16 -12.05
N ALA A 35 -5.64 15.95 -11.25
CA ALA A 35 -5.05 16.65 -10.13
C ALA A 35 -4.37 15.64 -9.18
N PRO A 36 -3.21 15.99 -8.57
CA PRO A 36 -2.53 15.07 -7.66
C PRO A 36 -3.48 14.68 -6.53
N ALA A 37 -3.67 13.38 -6.33
CA ALA A 37 -4.44 12.89 -5.19
C ALA A 37 -3.86 13.49 -3.90
N ALA A 38 -4.71 14.11 -3.09
CA ALA A 38 -4.31 14.66 -1.80
C ALA A 38 -3.60 13.56 -0.99
N LYS A 39 -2.38 13.85 -0.53
CA LYS A 39 -1.60 12.90 0.27
C LYS A 39 -2.40 12.55 1.52
N LYS A 40 -2.77 11.27 1.66
CA LYS A 40 -3.40 10.78 2.89
C LYS A 40 -2.46 11.04 4.06
N ALA A 41 -3.02 11.55 5.16
CA ALA A 41 -2.28 11.70 6.39
C ALA A 41 -1.80 10.30 6.86
N PRO A 42 -0.62 10.20 7.49
CA PRO A 42 -0.17 8.94 8.06
C PRO A 42 -1.11 8.52 9.20
N GLN A 43 -1.38 7.22 9.29
CA GLN A 43 -2.31 6.62 10.26
C GLN A 43 -1.72 5.31 10.79
N CYS A 44 -2.16 4.89 11.97
CA CYS A 44 -1.76 3.61 12.57
C CYS A 44 -2.88 2.59 12.48
N TRP A 45 -2.58 1.36 12.04
CA TRP A 45 -3.57 0.27 12.03
C TRP A 45 -3.76 -0.29 13.44
N ASN A 46 -4.99 -0.27 13.96
CA ASN A 46 -5.36 -0.95 15.20
C ASN A 46 -5.95 -2.33 14.87
N GLY A 47 -5.26 -3.40 15.28
CA GLY A 47 -5.69 -4.78 15.06
C GLY A 47 -6.94 -5.17 15.85
N ASP A 48 -7.13 -4.60 17.05
CA ASP A 48 -8.28 -4.90 17.91
C ASP A 48 -9.56 -4.23 17.39
N ALA A 49 -9.42 -3.02 16.81
CA ALA A 49 -10.52 -2.28 16.22
C ALA A 49 -10.75 -2.60 14.74
N GLY A 50 -9.80 -3.27 14.07
CA GLY A 50 -9.85 -3.51 12.63
C GLY A 50 -9.90 -2.22 11.79
N ALA A 51 -9.25 -1.15 12.25
CA ALA A 51 -9.36 0.18 11.66
C ALA A 51 -8.06 0.98 11.72
N PHE A 52 -7.89 1.92 10.78
CA PHE A 52 -6.85 2.95 10.84
C PHE A 52 -7.24 4.05 11.81
N GLN A 53 -6.29 4.47 12.64
CA GLN A 53 -6.44 5.50 13.66
C GLN A 53 -5.50 6.66 13.35
N ASP A 54 -5.95 7.87 13.63
CA ASP A 54 -5.18 9.08 13.34
C ASP A 54 -3.99 9.25 14.29
N VAL A 55 -2.96 9.95 13.81
CA VAL A 55 -1.83 10.36 14.66
C VAL A 55 -2.33 11.20 15.83
N GLY A 56 -1.82 10.92 17.02
CA GLY A 56 -2.24 11.50 18.29
C GLY A 56 -3.25 10.64 19.06
N THR A 57 -3.87 9.64 18.40
CA THR A 57 -4.79 8.72 19.06
C THR A 57 -4.05 7.84 20.07
N GLN A 58 -4.57 7.78 21.29
CA GLN A 58 -4.15 6.80 22.29
C GLN A 58 -5.07 5.58 22.22
N ALA A 59 -4.48 4.39 22.27
CA ALA A 59 -5.21 3.13 22.24
C ALA A 59 -4.58 2.15 23.23
N THR A 60 -5.40 1.22 23.73
CA THR A 60 -4.89 0.01 24.41
C THR A 60 -5.00 -1.13 23.42
N ILE A 61 -3.86 -1.61 22.91
CA ILE A 61 -3.80 -2.70 21.94
C ILE A 61 -3.22 -3.92 22.64
N SER A 62 -3.97 -5.03 22.68
CA SER A 62 -3.57 -6.25 23.40
C SER A 62 -3.12 -6.00 24.85
N GLY A 63 -3.74 -5.03 25.54
CA GLY A 63 -3.41 -4.65 26.93
C GLY A 63 -2.23 -3.69 27.10
N VAL A 64 -1.60 -3.23 26.00
CA VAL A 64 -0.50 -2.26 26.03
C VAL A 64 -1.03 -0.88 25.63
N VAL A 65 -0.82 0.13 26.48
CA VAL A 65 -1.14 1.52 26.17
C VAL A 65 -0.11 2.08 25.19
N VAL A 66 -0.57 2.45 24.01
CA VAL A 66 0.23 3.01 22.92
C VAL A 66 -0.39 4.31 22.40
N THR A 67 0.46 5.18 21.84
CA THR A 67 0.04 6.39 21.13
C THR A 67 0.44 6.26 19.67
N CYS A 68 -0.46 6.58 18.73
CA CYS A 68 -0.10 6.66 17.33
C CYS A 68 0.73 7.93 17.13
N GLU A 69 2.02 7.81 16.87
CA GLU A 69 2.90 8.94 16.65
C GLU A 69 3.40 8.96 15.22
N LYS A 70 3.67 10.17 14.71
CA LYS A 70 4.31 10.35 13.41
C LYS A 70 5.78 9.99 13.52
N THR A 71 6.30 9.23 12.56
CA THR A 71 7.73 8.90 12.51
C THR A 71 8.55 10.16 12.18
N SER A 72 9.84 10.16 12.53
CA SER A 72 10.71 11.34 12.37
C SER A 72 10.90 11.79 10.92
N ASP A 73 10.79 10.87 9.96
CA ASP A 73 10.79 11.15 8.51
C ASP A 73 9.46 11.75 8.01
N GLY A 74 8.43 11.72 8.85
CA GLY A 74 7.15 12.37 8.62
C GLY A 74 6.27 11.73 7.56
N LYS A 75 6.66 10.57 7.01
CA LYS A 75 5.92 9.86 5.96
C LYS A 75 4.97 8.82 6.50
N ASN A 76 5.24 8.30 7.70
CA ASN A 76 4.51 7.21 8.31
C ASN A 76 4.08 7.56 9.74
N ALA A 77 3.25 6.68 10.32
CA ALA A 77 2.91 6.70 11.72
C ALA A 77 3.11 5.29 12.31
N GLN A 78 3.45 5.23 13.59
CA GLN A 78 3.70 3.98 14.31
C GLN A 78 3.14 4.09 15.73
N TRP A 79 2.68 2.95 16.26
CA TRP A 79 2.33 2.83 17.67
C TRP A 79 3.57 2.90 18.54
N MET A 80 3.63 3.89 19.42
CA MET A 80 4.70 4.09 20.39
C MET A 80 4.17 3.77 21.78
N GLY A 81 4.90 2.95 22.54
CA GLY A 81 4.59 2.71 23.94
C GLY A 81 4.75 3.98 24.78
N LYS A 82 4.10 4.03 25.95
CA LYS A 82 4.41 5.07 26.94
C LYS A 82 5.92 5.04 27.24
N LYS A 83 6.59 6.18 27.04
CA LYS A 83 7.92 6.41 27.62
C LYS A 83 7.75 6.38 29.14
N HIS A 84 8.56 5.57 29.82
CA HIS A 84 8.56 5.39 31.27
C HIS A 84 8.74 6.70 32.02
#